data_AF-A0A5C4LWJ4-F1
#
_entry.id   AF-A0A5C4LWJ4-F1
#
_cell.length_a   1.000
_cell.length_b   1.000
_cell.length_c   1.000
_cell.angle_alpha   90.00
_cell.angle_beta   90.00
_cell.angle_gamma   90.00
#
_symmetry.space_group_name_H-M   'P 1'
#
loop_
_entity.id
_entity.type
_entity.pdbx_description
1 polymer ?
#
loop_
_entity_poly.entity_id
_entity_poly.type
_entity_poly.pdbx_seq_one_letter_code
_entity_poly.pdbx_strand_id
1 'polypeptide(L)'
;MDDADAMQAHYALGQERDRLITRARGVLEAVRTKEIALRHLPDPPATIADIGGGPGHNAVWLAGLGYRVEHRDLMPLHVAQPREECRREIRTAVADARDLDLADASVDAVLLLGPLYHLRRREDRLRALGEARRVVRPGGPVLVAAISRWAPRLDGELRLRLYERYPQVRAETTRVERTGWLPPLFPGSFTGYCHRPRQLRAELRDAGLSVLDLVAVEGMAFMLADLDERMNDPRAREVVLDAARALERVPELLGAGGHLPAVAKRLN
;
A
#
# COMPACT_ATOMS: atom_id res chain seq x y z
N MET A 1 11.44 -21.38 -6.57
CA MET A 1 10.82 -20.19 -7.18
C MET A 1 11.39 -19.01 -6.43
N ASP A 2 12.04 -18.08 -7.13
CA ASP A 2 12.56 -16.86 -6.49
C ASP A 2 11.39 -16.00 -5.99
N ASP A 3 11.62 -15.16 -4.99
CA ASP A 3 10.58 -14.31 -4.39
C ASP A 3 9.96 -13.38 -5.46
N ALA A 4 10.77 -12.94 -6.43
CA ALA A 4 10.34 -12.14 -7.58
C ALA A 4 9.41 -12.93 -8.53
N ASP A 5 9.74 -14.19 -8.84
CA ASP A 5 8.92 -15.05 -9.70
C ASP A 5 7.54 -15.30 -9.10
N ALA A 6 7.47 -15.50 -7.77
CA ALA A 6 6.22 -15.72 -7.05
C ALA A 6 5.30 -14.49 -7.10
N MET A 7 5.87 -13.30 -6.90
CA MET A 7 5.16 -12.03 -6.98
C MET A 7 4.63 -11.79 -8.41
N GLN A 8 5.49 -11.97 -9.42
CA GLN A 8 5.10 -11.81 -10.83
C GLN A 8 3.97 -12.76 -11.21
N ALA A 9 4.06 -14.03 -10.80
CA ALA A 9 3.01 -15.03 -11.05
C ALA A 9 1.68 -14.64 -10.41
N HIS A 10 1.67 -14.07 -9.20
CA HIS A 10 0.46 -13.60 -8.53
C HIS A 10 -0.23 -12.46 -9.30
N TYR A 11 0.52 -11.44 -9.71
CA TYR A 11 -0.04 -10.27 -10.40
C TYR A 11 -0.36 -10.51 -11.88
N ALA A 12 0.34 -11.45 -12.53
CA ALA A 12 0.02 -11.86 -13.89
C ALA A 12 -1.39 -12.48 -14.01
N LEU A 13 -2.00 -12.91 -12.90
CA LEU A 13 -3.39 -13.39 -12.87
C LEU A 13 -4.42 -12.28 -13.14
N GLY A 14 -4.03 -11.00 -13.14
CA GLY A 14 -4.91 -9.86 -13.47
C GLY A 14 -6.00 -9.56 -12.43
N GLN A 15 -6.00 -10.25 -11.29
CA GLN A 15 -7.04 -10.14 -10.25
C GLN A 15 -6.93 -8.86 -9.41
N GLU A 16 -5.82 -8.11 -9.53
CA GLU A 16 -5.62 -6.87 -8.78
C GLU A 16 -6.62 -5.78 -9.21
N ARG A 17 -7.09 -5.81 -10.47
CA ARG A 17 -8.05 -4.81 -10.96
C ARG A 17 -9.33 -4.77 -10.13
N ASP A 18 -9.84 -5.95 -9.76
CA ASP A 18 -11.12 -6.06 -9.07
C ASP A 18 -10.98 -6.03 -7.54
N ARG A 19 -9.76 -6.23 -7.01
CA ARG A 19 -9.50 -6.37 -5.57
C ARG A 19 -9.92 -5.14 -4.77
N LEU A 20 -9.64 -3.93 -5.27
CA LEU A 20 -9.94 -2.67 -4.59
C LEU A 20 -11.39 -2.21 -4.77
N ILE A 21 -12.13 -2.81 -5.70
CA ILE A 21 -13.44 -2.30 -6.14
C ILE A 21 -14.58 -3.24 -5.72
N THR A 22 -14.35 -4.55 -5.64
CA THR A 22 -15.46 -5.53 -5.55
C THR A 22 -15.73 -6.07 -4.15
N ARG A 23 -14.79 -5.97 -3.20
CA ARG A 23 -14.96 -6.48 -1.84
C ARG A 23 -15.02 -5.33 -0.84
N ALA A 24 -15.92 -5.38 0.14
CA ALA A 24 -16.13 -4.28 1.08
C ALA A 24 -14.85 -3.85 1.83
N ARG A 25 -13.96 -4.80 2.13
CA ARG A 25 -12.63 -4.49 2.70
C ARG A 25 -11.76 -3.68 1.74
N GLY A 26 -11.71 -4.06 0.46
CA GLY A 26 -10.96 -3.32 -0.56
C GLY A 26 -11.53 -1.91 -0.78
N VAL A 27 -12.86 -1.78 -0.73
CA VAL A 27 -13.54 -0.47 -0.79
C VAL A 27 -13.21 0.37 0.43
N LEU A 28 -13.26 -0.20 1.63
CA LEU A 28 -12.85 0.48 2.87
C LEU A 28 -11.39 0.94 2.77
N GLU A 29 -10.48 0.03 2.41
CA GLU A 29 -9.06 0.32 2.24
C GLU A 29 -8.84 1.47 1.23
N ALA A 30 -9.49 1.43 0.08
CA ALA A 30 -9.37 2.44 -0.96
C ALA A 30 -9.90 3.81 -0.51
N VAL A 31 -11.10 3.87 0.09
CA VAL A 31 -11.69 5.12 0.59
C VAL A 31 -10.78 5.76 1.65
N ARG A 32 -10.36 4.96 2.63
CA ARG A 32 -9.52 5.42 3.73
C ARG A 32 -8.14 5.87 3.24
N THR A 33 -7.51 5.11 2.34
CA THR A 33 -6.21 5.47 1.77
C THR A 33 -6.28 6.80 1.01
N LYS A 34 -7.34 7.02 0.22
CA LYS A 34 -7.58 8.28 -0.49
C LYS A 34 -7.79 9.45 0.48
N GLU A 35 -8.59 9.26 1.53
CA GLU A 35 -8.76 10.29 2.56
C GLU A 35 -7.44 10.64 3.25
N ILE A 36 -6.63 9.64 3.60
CA ILE A 36 -5.32 9.85 4.22
C ILE A 36 -4.40 10.60 3.26
N ALA A 37 -4.37 10.22 1.97
CA ALA A 37 -3.59 10.92 0.96
C ALA A 37 -3.96 12.40 0.85
N LEU A 38 -5.25 12.71 0.71
CA LEU A 38 -5.72 14.10 0.54
C LEU A 38 -5.40 15.02 1.73
N ARG A 39 -5.16 14.50 2.94
CA ARG A 39 -4.73 15.32 4.09
C ARG A 39 -3.31 15.88 3.93
N HIS A 40 -2.52 15.28 3.06
CA HIS A 40 -1.09 15.55 2.97
C HIS A 40 -0.64 15.96 1.56
N LEU A 41 -1.38 15.58 0.52
CA LEU A 41 -1.06 15.99 -0.85
C LEU A 41 -1.19 17.52 -1.00
N PRO A 42 -0.31 18.15 -1.79
CA PRO A 42 -0.43 19.56 -2.15
C PRO A 42 -1.67 19.79 -3.04
N ASP A 43 -2.16 21.02 -3.13
CA ASP A 43 -3.29 21.35 -4.00
C ASP A 43 -2.94 21.16 -5.50
N PRO A 44 -3.91 20.74 -6.34
CA PRO A 44 -3.71 20.69 -7.79
C PRO A 44 -3.61 22.11 -8.40
N PRO A 45 -2.82 22.31 -9.48
CA PRO A 45 -2.09 21.30 -10.22
C PRO A 45 -0.70 21.03 -9.62
N ALA A 46 -0.54 19.85 -9.01
CA ALA A 46 0.74 19.32 -8.56
C ALA A 46 1.08 18.04 -9.33
N THR A 47 2.37 17.70 -9.40
CA THR A 47 2.83 16.45 -10.01
C THR A 47 3.01 15.38 -8.93
N ILE A 48 2.30 14.25 -9.06
CA ILE A 48 2.32 13.14 -8.12
C ILE A 48 2.94 11.92 -8.80
N ALA A 49 3.93 11.29 -8.18
CA ALA A 49 4.42 9.99 -8.63
C ALA A 49 3.63 8.86 -7.96
N ASP A 50 3.04 7.96 -8.75
CA ASP A 50 2.37 6.75 -8.28
C ASP A 50 3.24 5.53 -8.61
N ILE A 51 4.02 5.07 -7.63
CA ILE A 51 5.08 4.07 -7.79
C ILE A 51 4.60 2.71 -7.27
N GLY A 52 4.62 1.72 -8.15
CA GLY A 52 3.93 0.44 -7.98
C GLY A 52 2.42 0.62 -7.92
N GLY A 53 1.88 1.51 -8.75
CA GLY A 53 0.46 1.87 -8.78
C GLY A 53 -0.46 0.79 -9.38
N GLY A 54 0.12 -0.34 -9.83
CA GLY A 54 -0.63 -1.46 -10.38
C GLY A 54 -1.43 -1.04 -11.62
N PRO A 55 -2.69 -1.48 -11.75
CA PRO A 55 -3.56 -1.09 -12.86
C PRO A 55 -3.83 0.41 -13.03
N GLY A 56 -3.35 1.27 -12.12
CA GLY A 56 -3.49 2.73 -12.22
C GLY A 56 -4.73 3.31 -11.53
N HIS A 57 -5.36 2.60 -10.59
CA HIS A 57 -6.54 3.10 -9.88
C HIS A 57 -6.29 4.44 -9.18
N ASN A 58 -5.13 4.59 -8.55
CA ASN A 58 -4.74 5.84 -7.89
C ASN A 58 -4.38 6.89 -8.94
N ALA A 59 -3.62 6.52 -9.97
CA ALA A 59 -3.27 7.42 -11.07
C ALA A 59 -4.49 8.04 -11.76
N VAL A 60 -5.49 7.23 -12.12
CA VAL A 60 -6.75 7.70 -12.74
C VAL A 60 -7.54 8.57 -11.79
N TRP A 61 -7.66 8.17 -10.52
CA TRP A 61 -8.34 8.97 -9.50
C TRP A 61 -7.67 10.35 -9.30
N LEU A 62 -6.34 10.40 -9.21
CA LEU A 62 -5.59 11.64 -9.06
C LEU A 62 -5.70 12.53 -10.30
N ALA A 63 -5.58 11.96 -11.51
CA ALA A 63 -5.80 12.73 -12.74
C ALA A 63 -7.19 13.38 -12.76
N GLY A 64 -8.24 12.62 -12.38
CA GLY A 64 -9.60 13.16 -12.25
C GLY A 64 -9.78 14.29 -11.23
N LEU A 65 -8.84 14.47 -10.30
CA LEU A 65 -8.80 15.60 -9.36
C LEU A 65 -7.95 16.79 -9.88
N GLY A 66 -7.41 16.71 -11.09
CA GLY A 66 -6.61 17.78 -11.71
C GLY A 66 -5.09 17.68 -11.46
N TYR A 67 -4.60 16.57 -10.92
CA TYR A 67 -3.17 16.33 -10.76
C TYR A 67 -2.51 15.88 -12.07
N ARG A 68 -1.19 16.12 -12.18
CA ARG A 68 -0.35 15.45 -13.17
C ARG A 68 0.24 14.20 -12.52
N VAL A 69 0.18 13.05 -13.17
CA VAL A 69 0.61 11.79 -12.58
C VAL A 69 1.76 11.16 -13.37
N GLU A 70 2.86 10.88 -12.68
CA GLU A 70 3.93 9.99 -13.15
C GLU A 70 3.69 8.59 -12.57
N HIS A 71 3.03 7.71 -13.32
CA HIS A 71 2.75 6.34 -12.92
C HIS A 71 3.91 5.42 -13.32
N ARG A 72 4.39 4.59 -12.39
CA ARG A 72 5.41 3.58 -12.64
C ARG A 72 5.02 2.26 -12.00
N ASP A 73 5.18 1.18 -12.74
CA ASP A 73 4.97 -0.17 -12.23
C ASP A 73 6.01 -1.12 -12.82
N LEU A 74 6.36 -2.18 -12.09
CA LEU A 74 7.31 -3.18 -12.56
C LEU A 74 6.70 -4.04 -13.68
N MET A 75 5.36 -4.19 -13.70
CA MET A 75 4.65 -5.07 -14.63
C MET A 75 4.21 -4.32 -15.90
N PRO A 76 4.65 -4.74 -17.10
CA PRO A 76 4.23 -4.11 -18.36
C PRO A 76 2.70 -4.07 -18.57
N LEU A 77 1.99 -5.09 -18.08
CA LEU A 77 0.52 -5.16 -18.15
C LEU A 77 -0.14 -3.98 -17.39
N HIS A 78 0.35 -3.69 -16.19
CA HIS A 78 -0.12 -2.58 -15.35
C HIS A 78 0.18 -1.22 -15.99
N VAL A 79 1.28 -1.11 -16.74
CA VAL A 79 1.67 0.10 -17.45
C VAL A 79 0.76 0.41 -18.65
N ALA A 80 0.17 -0.62 -19.27
CA ALA A 80 -0.70 -0.45 -20.43
C ALA A 80 -2.10 0.06 -20.06
N GLN A 81 -2.64 -0.34 -18.90
CA GLN A 81 -4.03 -0.10 -18.51
C GLN A 81 -4.41 1.39 -18.29
N PRO A 82 -3.64 2.21 -17.54
CA PRO A 82 -4.00 3.61 -17.31
C PRO A 82 -4.00 4.46 -18.59
N ARG A 83 -3.25 4.04 -19.63
CA ARG A 83 -3.15 4.75 -20.92
C ARG A 83 -4.44 4.71 -21.73
N GLU A 84 -5.38 3.82 -21.39
CA GLU A 84 -6.67 3.71 -22.07
C GLU A 84 -7.68 4.74 -21.53
N GLU A 85 -7.55 5.15 -20.26
CA GLU A 85 -8.57 5.91 -19.54
C GLU A 85 -8.32 7.44 -19.51
N CYS A 86 -7.08 7.93 -19.34
CA CYS A 86 -6.78 9.38 -19.24
C CYS A 86 -5.39 9.79 -19.80
N ARG A 87 -5.25 9.84 -21.13
CA ARG A 87 -3.93 9.98 -21.82
C ARG A 87 -3.12 11.26 -21.57
N ARG A 88 -3.73 12.39 -21.21
CA ARG A 88 -3.02 13.70 -21.16
C ARG A 88 -2.40 14.02 -19.81
N GLU A 89 -2.92 13.43 -18.74
CA GLU A 89 -2.56 13.78 -17.36
C GLU A 89 -1.75 12.67 -16.67
N ILE A 90 -1.73 11.46 -17.24
CA ILE A 90 -1.00 10.31 -16.71
C ILE A 90 0.11 9.90 -17.67
N ARG A 91 1.36 10.02 -17.22
CA ARG A 91 2.53 9.48 -17.91
C ARG A 91 2.94 8.19 -17.27
N THR A 92 2.95 7.11 -18.05
CA THR A 92 3.22 5.77 -17.54
C THR A 92 4.45 5.15 -18.18
N ALA A 93 5.32 4.54 -17.38
CA ALA A 93 6.42 3.71 -17.87
C ALA A 93 6.70 2.52 -16.93
N VAL A 94 7.41 1.53 -17.44
CA VAL A 94 7.90 0.41 -16.63
C VAL A 94 9.12 0.88 -15.86
N ALA A 95 9.12 0.73 -14.53
CA ALA A 95 10.29 1.01 -13.70
C ALA A 95 10.27 0.17 -12.41
N ASP A 96 11.45 -0.12 -11.87
CA ASP A 96 11.61 -0.70 -10.54
C ASP A 96 11.60 0.44 -9.51
N ALA A 97 10.86 0.28 -8.41
CA ALA A 97 10.83 1.28 -7.35
C ALA A 97 12.22 1.58 -6.74
N ARG A 98 13.20 0.68 -6.93
CA ARG A 98 14.59 0.80 -6.46
C ARG A 98 15.53 1.53 -7.45
N ASP A 99 15.03 1.89 -8.63
CA ASP A 99 15.76 2.60 -9.69
C ASP A 99 14.75 3.30 -10.63
N LEU A 100 14.31 4.51 -10.25
CA LEU A 100 13.28 5.25 -10.94
C LEU A 100 13.86 6.10 -12.08
N ASP A 101 13.24 6.04 -13.26
CA ASP A 101 13.51 6.87 -14.44
C ASP A 101 13.00 8.32 -14.31
N LEU A 102 12.94 8.85 -13.09
CA LEU A 102 12.49 10.21 -12.79
C LEU A 102 13.67 11.05 -12.30
N ALA A 103 13.69 12.33 -12.68
CA ALA A 103 14.73 13.25 -12.23
C ALA A 103 14.61 13.58 -10.74
N ASP A 104 15.72 14.00 -10.14
CA ASP A 104 15.77 14.50 -8.76
C ASP A 104 14.80 15.67 -8.56
N ALA A 105 14.07 15.68 -7.45
CA ALA A 105 13.14 16.76 -7.08
C ALA A 105 12.15 17.15 -8.21
N SER A 106 11.73 16.18 -9.02
CA SER A 106 10.86 16.40 -10.18
C SER A 106 9.37 16.36 -9.86
N VAL A 107 8.98 15.73 -8.74
CA VAL A 107 7.56 15.59 -8.33
C VAL A 107 7.28 16.24 -6.98
N ASP A 108 6.05 16.68 -6.79
CA ASP A 108 5.59 17.37 -5.58
C ASP A 108 5.26 16.40 -4.45
N ALA A 109 4.80 15.19 -4.78
CA ALA A 109 4.53 14.12 -3.83
C ALA A 109 4.77 12.73 -4.45
N VAL A 110 4.97 11.73 -3.61
CA VAL A 110 5.12 10.33 -4.01
C VAL A 110 4.12 9.45 -3.26
N LEU A 111 3.39 8.61 -3.99
CA LEU A 111 2.66 7.46 -3.49
C LEU A 111 3.48 6.20 -3.79
N LEU A 112 3.90 5.48 -2.75
CA LEU A 112 4.61 4.21 -2.82
C LEU A 112 3.77 3.14 -2.11
N LEU A 113 2.59 2.86 -2.68
CA LEU A 113 1.52 2.10 -2.03
C LEU A 113 1.53 0.59 -2.34
N GLY A 114 2.46 0.14 -3.18
CA GLY A 114 2.60 -1.28 -3.57
C GLY A 114 3.99 -1.90 -3.34
N PRO A 115 5.11 -1.20 -3.66
CA PRO A 115 6.41 -1.85 -3.74
C PRO A 115 6.98 -2.37 -2.42
N LEU A 116 6.80 -1.64 -1.31
CA LEU A 116 7.65 -1.84 -0.12
C LEU A 116 7.50 -3.23 0.49
N TYR A 117 6.27 -3.76 0.54
CA TYR A 117 6.00 -5.08 1.09
C TYR A 117 6.40 -6.23 0.15
N HIS A 118 6.79 -5.97 -1.10
CA HIS A 118 7.36 -7.00 -1.98
C HIS A 118 8.88 -7.15 -1.82
N LEU A 119 9.53 -6.17 -1.17
CA LEU A 119 10.97 -6.14 -1.01
C LEU A 119 11.40 -6.81 0.30
N ARG A 120 11.86 -8.06 0.18
CA ARG A 120 12.28 -8.88 1.32
C ARG A 120 13.48 -8.31 2.08
N ARG A 121 14.54 -7.91 1.35
CA ARG A 121 15.77 -7.42 1.98
C ARG A 121 15.57 -5.98 2.43
N ARG A 122 16.09 -5.65 3.61
CA ARG A 122 16.01 -4.29 4.14
C ARG A 122 16.73 -3.29 3.24
N GLU A 123 17.85 -3.67 2.65
CA GLU A 123 18.61 -2.84 1.72
C GLU A 123 17.77 -2.45 0.50
N ASP A 124 17.03 -3.40 -0.08
CA ASP A 124 16.11 -3.13 -1.19
C ASP A 124 15.00 -2.16 -0.78
N ARG A 125 14.41 -2.32 0.41
CA ARG A 125 13.42 -1.38 0.95
C ARG A 125 14.00 0.02 1.12
N LEU A 126 15.19 0.15 1.67
CA LEU A 126 15.86 1.44 1.82
C LEU A 126 16.20 2.07 0.48
N ARG A 127 16.57 1.28 -0.54
CA ARG A 127 16.78 1.78 -1.90
C ARG A 127 15.49 2.37 -2.48
N ALA A 128 14.36 1.66 -2.36
CA ALA A 128 13.08 2.17 -2.85
C ALA A 128 12.62 3.45 -2.12
N LEU A 129 12.80 3.51 -0.80
CA LEU A 129 12.52 4.72 -0.03
C LEU A 129 13.49 5.87 -0.38
N GLY A 130 14.75 5.54 -0.66
CA GLY A 130 15.76 6.49 -1.12
C GLY A 130 15.41 7.10 -2.48
N GLU A 131 14.93 6.29 -3.42
CA GLU A 131 14.43 6.76 -4.72
C GLU A 131 13.21 7.65 -4.57
N ALA A 132 12.23 7.26 -3.73
CA ALA A 132 11.09 8.12 -3.42
C ALA A 132 11.52 9.48 -2.84
N ARG A 133 12.50 9.47 -1.93
CA ARG A 133 13.12 10.70 -1.39
C ARG A 133 13.86 11.50 -2.47
N ARG A 134 14.57 10.84 -3.39
CA ARG A 134 15.35 11.51 -4.45
C ARG A 134 14.44 12.29 -5.39
N VAL A 135 13.36 11.65 -5.86
CA VAL A 135 12.46 12.22 -6.87
C VAL A 135 11.50 13.27 -6.30
N VAL A 136 11.09 13.15 -5.03
CA VAL A 136 10.22 14.14 -4.39
C VAL A 136 10.97 15.44 -4.10
N ARG A 137 10.33 16.59 -4.33
CA ARG A 137 10.88 17.91 -3.97
C ARG A 137 11.16 18.02 -2.46
N PRO A 138 12.15 18.81 -2.03
CA PRO A 138 12.31 19.17 -0.63
C PRO A 138 11.00 19.67 -0.04
N GLY A 139 10.63 19.13 1.11
CA GLY A 139 9.35 19.41 1.74
C GLY A 139 8.12 18.69 1.14
N GLY A 140 8.26 17.92 0.07
CA GLY A 140 7.16 17.12 -0.48
C GLY A 140 6.87 15.87 0.36
N PRO A 141 5.60 15.43 0.43
CA PRO A 141 5.20 14.23 1.15
C PRO A 141 5.51 12.95 0.36
N VAL A 142 5.85 11.89 1.10
CA VAL A 142 6.00 10.52 0.60
C VAL A 142 5.07 9.64 1.42
N LEU A 143 4.06 9.08 0.75
CA LEU A 143 3.13 8.12 1.34
C LEU A 143 3.59 6.72 1.01
N VAL A 144 3.66 5.87 2.02
CA VAL A 144 4.22 4.52 1.90
C VAL A 144 3.27 3.53 2.55
N ALA A 145 2.80 2.53 1.81
CA ALA A 145 2.00 1.46 2.39
C ALA A 145 2.89 0.30 2.85
N ALA A 146 2.55 -0.27 4.00
CA ALA A 146 3.08 -1.53 4.47
C ALA A 146 1.94 -2.43 4.96
N ILE A 147 2.18 -3.74 4.97
CA ILE A 147 1.27 -4.71 5.57
C ILE A 147 1.65 -4.90 7.03
N SER A 148 0.68 -4.94 7.94
CA SER A 148 0.98 -5.18 9.35
C SER A 148 1.58 -6.57 9.58
N ARG A 149 2.57 -6.65 10.48
CA ARG A 149 3.15 -7.87 11.05
C ARG A 149 2.09 -8.89 11.48
N TRP A 150 0.93 -8.39 11.92
CA TRP A 150 -0.14 -9.19 12.51
C TRP A 150 -1.25 -9.55 11.51
N ALA A 151 -1.21 -9.02 10.28
CA ALA A 151 -2.21 -9.31 9.26
C ALA A 151 -2.35 -10.83 8.96
N PRO A 152 -1.27 -11.64 8.87
CA PRO A 152 -1.44 -13.08 8.67
C PRO A 152 -2.18 -13.78 9.82
N ARG A 153 -1.98 -13.34 11.06
CA ARG A 153 -2.67 -13.88 12.24
C ARG A 153 -4.14 -13.46 12.27
N LEU A 154 -4.41 -12.18 12.10
CA LEU A 154 -5.76 -11.63 12.25
C LEU A 154 -6.62 -11.92 11.02
N ASP A 155 -6.10 -11.63 9.83
CA ASP A 155 -6.84 -11.81 8.58
C ASP A 155 -6.77 -13.26 8.09
N GLY A 156 -5.56 -13.81 8.00
CA GLY A 156 -5.33 -15.15 7.44
C GLY A 156 -5.84 -16.29 8.32
N GLU A 157 -5.46 -16.30 9.60
CA GLU A 157 -5.87 -17.36 10.53
C GLU A 157 -7.23 -17.11 11.15
N LEU A 158 -7.41 -15.99 11.85
CA LEU A 158 -8.59 -15.79 12.67
C LEU A 158 -9.85 -15.54 11.83
N ARG A 159 -9.77 -14.65 10.84
CA ARG A 159 -10.92 -14.30 9.98
C ARG A 159 -11.14 -15.30 8.84
N LEU A 160 -10.10 -15.58 8.05
CA LEU A 160 -10.21 -16.43 6.85
C LEU A 160 -10.08 -17.93 7.13
N ARG A 161 -9.68 -18.33 8.35
CA ARG A 161 -9.53 -19.74 8.77
C ARG A 161 -8.68 -20.57 7.80
N LEU A 162 -7.64 -19.96 7.22
CA LEU A 162 -6.81 -20.62 6.21
C LEU A 162 -6.17 -21.93 6.72
N TYR A 163 -5.97 -22.06 8.03
CA TYR A 163 -5.43 -23.26 8.66
C TYR A 163 -6.28 -24.53 8.46
N GLU A 164 -7.59 -24.38 8.16
CA GLU A 164 -8.48 -25.53 7.92
C GLU A 164 -8.17 -26.23 6.59
N ARG A 165 -7.70 -25.45 5.62
CA ARG A 165 -7.32 -25.96 4.30
C ARG A 165 -5.81 -26.15 4.16
N TYR A 166 -5.04 -25.34 4.87
CA TYR A 166 -3.58 -25.26 4.77
C TYR A 166 -2.96 -25.32 6.17
N PRO A 167 -2.78 -26.52 6.76
CA PRO A 167 -2.32 -26.68 8.15
C PRO A 167 -0.98 -25.98 8.47
N GLN A 168 -0.11 -25.81 7.46
CA GLN A 168 1.18 -25.12 7.59
C GLN A 168 1.05 -23.64 7.96
N VAL A 169 -0.10 -23.01 7.73
CA VAL A 169 -0.33 -21.58 7.97
C VAL A 169 0.03 -21.19 9.40
N ARG A 170 -0.30 -22.02 10.40
CA ARG A 170 -0.01 -21.73 11.82
C ARG A 170 1.48 -21.62 12.11
N ALA A 171 2.28 -22.49 11.51
CA ALA A 171 3.73 -22.48 11.66
C ALA A 171 4.33 -21.25 10.95
N GLU A 172 3.87 -20.96 9.73
CA GLU A 172 4.37 -19.84 8.95
C GLU A 172 3.99 -18.48 9.55
N THR A 173 2.78 -18.29 10.06
CA THR A 173 2.39 -17.05 10.75
C THR A 173 3.33 -16.77 11.93
N THR A 174 3.63 -17.78 12.74
CA THR A 174 4.58 -17.64 13.87
C THR A 174 5.98 -17.26 13.37
N ARG A 175 6.38 -17.75 12.20
CA ARG A 175 7.62 -17.33 11.54
C ARG A 175 7.55 -15.90 11.02
N VAL A 176 6.43 -15.45 10.46
CA VAL A 176 6.24 -14.06 10.00
C VAL A 176 6.33 -13.09 11.17
N GLU A 177 5.72 -13.43 12.31
CA GLU A 177 5.71 -12.66 13.56
C GLU A 177 7.12 -12.35 14.08
N ARG A 178 8.03 -13.31 13.86
CA ARG A 178 9.45 -13.21 14.23
C ARG A 178 10.29 -12.51 13.16
N THR A 179 10.08 -12.83 11.89
CA THR A 179 11.09 -12.56 10.86
C THR A 179 10.82 -11.33 10.00
N GLY A 180 9.57 -11.01 9.68
CA GLY A 180 9.35 -10.18 8.49
C GLY A 180 8.47 -10.82 7.47
N TRP A 181 8.84 -12.04 7.14
CA TRP A 181 8.64 -12.56 5.80
C TRP A 181 7.49 -13.54 5.78
N LEU A 182 6.48 -13.22 4.97
CA LEU A 182 5.38 -14.08 4.60
C LEU A 182 5.75 -14.83 3.31
N PRO A 183 6.10 -16.13 3.42
CA PRO A 183 6.30 -16.96 2.24
C PRO A 183 4.95 -17.28 1.57
N PRO A 184 4.96 -17.84 0.35
CA PRO A 184 3.72 -18.32 -0.25
C PRO A 184 3.14 -19.44 0.63
N LEU A 185 1.91 -19.24 1.10
CA LEU A 185 1.20 -20.21 1.94
C LEU A 185 0.54 -21.31 1.10
N PHE A 186 0.20 -21.00 -0.15
CA PHE A 186 -0.36 -21.91 -1.14
C PHE A 186 -0.06 -21.40 -2.57
N PRO A 187 -0.20 -22.22 -3.64
CA PRO A 187 0.07 -21.76 -5.00
C PRO A 187 -0.73 -20.50 -5.36
N GLY A 188 -0.03 -19.45 -5.80
CA GLY A 188 -0.62 -18.16 -6.17
C GLY A 188 -0.99 -17.25 -4.99
N SER A 189 -0.72 -17.62 -3.73
CA SER A 189 -0.94 -16.73 -2.59
C SER A 189 0.03 -15.55 -2.61
N PHE A 190 -0.42 -14.42 -2.05
CA PHE A 190 0.43 -13.27 -1.77
C PHE A 190 1.68 -13.65 -0.95
N THR A 191 2.81 -13.03 -1.28
CA THR A 191 4.07 -13.12 -0.54
C THR A 191 4.55 -11.71 -0.22
N GLY A 192 5.28 -11.54 0.87
CA GLY A 192 5.80 -10.22 1.18
C GLY A 192 6.41 -10.04 2.55
N TYR A 193 6.94 -8.86 2.78
CA TYR A 193 7.46 -8.39 4.06
C TYR A 193 6.36 -7.61 4.80
N CYS A 194 5.87 -8.17 5.90
CA CYS A 194 5.01 -7.46 6.83
C CYS A 194 5.86 -6.59 7.77
N HIS A 195 5.38 -5.46 8.25
CA HIS A 195 6.10 -4.52 9.12
C HIS A 195 5.47 -4.42 10.50
N ARG A 196 6.31 -4.25 11.52
CA ARG A 196 5.84 -3.61 12.78
C ARG A 196 5.83 -2.08 12.57
N PRO A 197 4.91 -1.33 13.19
CA PRO A 197 4.88 0.13 13.09
C PRO A 197 6.24 0.80 13.36
N ARG A 198 6.94 0.37 14.42
CA ARG A 198 8.29 0.86 14.76
C ARG A 198 9.36 0.56 13.71
N GLN A 199 9.25 -0.58 13.02
CA GLN A 199 10.20 -0.95 11.96
C GLN A 199 10.02 -0.05 10.74
N LEU A 200 8.77 0.19 10.33
CA LEU A 200 8.47 1.11 9.22
C LEU A 200 8.96 2.53 9.52
N ARG A 201 8.70 3.04 10.74
CA ARG A 201 9.22 4.35 11.16
C ARG A 201 10.75 4.43 11.17
N ALA A 202 11.44 3.34 11.50
CA ALA A 202 12.90 3.29 11.47
C ALA A 202 13.41 3.33 10.02
N GLU A 203 12.88 2.49 9.14
CA GLU A 203 13.30 2.45 7.73
C GLU A 203 13.07 3.79 7.01
N LEU A 204 11.96 4.48 7.27
CA LEU A 204 11.71 5.82 6.74
C LEU A 204 12.78 6.83 7.20
N ARG A 205 13.12 6.82 8.50
CA ARG A 205 14.17 7.70 9.05
C ARG A 205 15.55 7.37 8.50
N ASP A 206 15.88 6.08 8.39
CA ASP A 206 17.14 5.60 7.85
C ASP A 206 17.29 5.95 6.35
N ALA A 207 16.17 6.07 5.63
CA ALA A 207 16.12 6.58 4.25
C ALA A 207 16.17 8.13 4.16
N GLY A 208 16.32 8.84 5.28
CA GLY A 208 16.40 10.31 5.33
C GLY A 208 15.05 11.02 5.19
N LEU A 209 13.94 10.35 5.54
CA LEU A 209 12.60 10.93 5.57
C LEU A 209 12.14 11.18 7.02
N SER A 210 11.47 12.30 7.25
CA SER A 210 10.86 12.61 8.55
C SER A 210 9.43 12.10 8.59
N VAL A 211 9.14 11.13 9.47
CA VAL A 211 7.78 10.56 9.60
C VAL A 211 6.84 11.58 10.22
N LEU A 212 5.82 11.98 9.47
CA LEU A 212 4.75 12.88 9.92
C LEU A 212 3.61 12.10 10.56
N ASP A 213 3.24 10.98 9.96
CA ASP A 213 2.09 10.20 10.37
C ASP A 213 2.28 8.70 10.09
N LEU A 214 1.57 7.87 10.83
CA LEU A 214 1.47 6.44 10.61
C LEU A 214 0.15 5.98 11.19
N VAL A 215 -0.72 5.48 10.33
CA VAL A 215 -2.09 5.13 10.71
C VAL A 215 -2.45 3.69 10.33
N ALA A 216 -3.49 3.15 10.95
CA ALA A 216 -4.12 1.89 10.55
C ALA A 216 -5.33 2.20 9.65
N VAL A 217 -5.31 1.76 8.38
CA VAL A 217 -6.32 2.17 7.37
C VAL A 217 -7.73 1.75 7.76
N GLU A 218 -7.92 0.46 8.01
CA GLU A 218 -9.23 -0.14 8.27
C GLU A 218 -9.59 -0.16 9.76
N GLY A 219 -8.63 0.14 10.65
CA GLY A 219 -8.76 -0.10 12.07
C GLY A 219 -9.14 -1.56 12.36
N MET A 220 -10.15 -1.77 13.21
CA MET A 220 -10.70 -3.09 13.51
C MET A 220 -11.86 -3.50 12.59
N ALA A 221 -12.34 -2.61 11.71
CA ALA A 221 -13.53 -2.87 10.91
C ALA A 221 -13.35 -4.04 9.94
N PHE A 222 -12.11 -4.33 9.51
CA PHE A 222 -11.82 -5.49 8.66
C PHE A 222 -12.18 -6.84 9.29
N MET A 223 -12.32 -6.91 10.63
CA MET A 223 -12.67 -8.12 11.37
C MET A 223 -14.18 -8.33 11.52
N LEU A 224 -15.01 -7.37 11.11
CA LEU A 224 -16.46 -7.50 11.21
C LEU A 224 -16.96 -8.57 10.23
N ALA A 225 -17.69 -9.56 10.76
CA ALA A 225 -18.27 -10.63 9.94
C ALA A 225 -19.35 -10.11 8.97
N ASP A 226 -19.98 -8.99 9.30
CA ASP A 226 -21.02 -8.29 8.55
C ASP A 226 -20.49 -7.05 7.81
N LEU A 227 -19.16 -6.96 7.58
CA LEU A 227 -18.56 -5.77 6.94
C LEU A 227 -19.17 -5.48 5.56
N ASP A 228 -19.44 -6.50 4.75
CA ASP A 228 -20.04 -6.32 3.42
C ASP A 228 -21.46 -5.72 3.51
N GLU A 229 -22.28 -6.15 4.47
CA GLU A 229 -23.60 -5.55 4.72
C GLU A 229 -23.46 -4.08 5.14
N ARG A 230 -22.58 -3.80 6.10
CA ARG A 230 -22.37 -2.45 6.63
C ARG A 230 -21.83 -1.48 5.59
N MET A 231 -20.93 -1.91 4.71
CA MET A 231 -20.37 -1.04 3.68
C MET A 231 -21.33 -0.77 2.52
N ASN A 232 -22.36 -1.61 2.35
CA ASN A 232 -23.43 -1.42 1.35
C ASN A 232 -24.60 -0.58 1.87
N ASP A 233 -24.80 -0.48 3.19
CA ASP A 233 -25.75 0.45 3.79
C ASP A 233 -25.11 1.84 4.02
N PRO A 234 -25.67 2.95 3.49
CA PRO A 234 -25.05 4.27 3.60
C PRO A 234 -24.78 4.72 5.03
N ARG A 235 -25.70 4.47 5.95
CA ARG A 235 -25.58 4.93 7.35
C ARG A 235 -24.58 4.09 8.11
N ALA A 236 -24.62 2.77 7.96
CA ALA A 236 -23.66 1.87 8.59
C ALA A 236 -22.24 2.11 8.05
N ARG A 237 -22.11 2.42 6.76
CA ARG A 237 -20.83 2.78 6.13
C ARG A 237 -20.21 4.01 6.77
N GLU A 238 -20.99 5.06 7.01
CA GLU A 238 -20.51 6.25 7.73
C GLU A 238 -19.96 5.90 9.11
N VAL A 239 -20.70 5.09 9.88
CA VAL A 239 -20.26 4.63 11.22
C VAL A 239 -18.98 3.80 11.15
N VAL A 240 -18.83 2.93 10.15
CA VAL A 240 -17.60 2.16 9.94
C VAL A 240 -16.42 3.07 9.63
N LEU A 241 -16.60 4.07 8.76
CA LEU A 241 -15.57 5.03 8.41
C LEU A 241 -15.19 5.93 9.60
N ASP A 242 -16.16 6.37 10.39
CA ASP A 242 -15.92 7.17 11.60
C ASP A 242 -15.15 6.38 12.67
N ALA A 243 -15.52 5.12 12.88
CA ALA A 243 -14.77 4.24 13.78
C ALA A 243 -13.32 4.03 13.27
N ALA A 244 -13.13 3.81 11.97
CA ALA A 244 -11.80 3.71 11.38
C ALA A 244 -10.99 5.00 11.61
N ARG A 245 -11.57 6.18 11.35
CA ARG A 245 -10.94 7.50 11.60
C ARG A 245 -10.53 7.68 13.05
N ALA A 246 -11.41 7.35 14.00
CA ALA A 246 -11.18 7.54 15.42
C ALA A 246 -10.04 6.65 15.96
N LEU A 247 -9.92 5.43 15.42
CA LEU A 247 -8.96 4.44 15.92
C LEU A 247 -7.61 4.46 15.17
N GLU A 248 -7.52 5.16 14.04
CA GLU A 248 -6.40 5.04 13.11
C GLU A 248 -5.02 5.39 13.72
N ARG A 249 -4.98 6.22 14.77
CA ARG A 249 -3.75 6.64 15.49
C ARG A 249 -3.63 6.10 16.91
N VAL A 250 -4.59 5.30 17.37
CA VAL A 250 -4.57 4.78 18.76
C VAL A 250 -3.34 3.86 18.91
N PRO A 251 -2.35 4.21 19.76
CA PRO A 251 -1.06 3.49 19.81
C PRO A 251 -1.20 1.99 20.09
N GLU A 252 -2.16 1.62 20.92
CA GLU A 252 -2.48 0.25 21.31
C GLU A 252 -3.05 -0.56 20.14
N LEU A 253 -3.71 0.11 19.19
CA LEU A 253 -4.43 -0.52 18.06
C LEU A 253 -3.72 -0.39 16.73
N LEU A 254 -2.70 0.47 16.62
CA LEU A 254 -2.04 0.79 15.36
C LEU A 254 -1.55 -0.44 14.60
N GLY A 255 -1.01 -1.43 15.30
CA GLY A 255 -0.56 -2.68 14.69
C GLY A 255 -1.69 -3.66 14.32
N ALA A 256 -2.90 -3.48 14.85
CA ALA A 256 -3.99 -4.42 14.64
C ALA A 256 -4.67 -4.28 13.27
N GLY A 257 -4.57 -3.11 12.63
CA GLY A 257 -5.03 -2.91 11.25
C GLY A 257 -4.25 -3.74 10.24
N GLY A 258 -4.89 -4.09 9.12
CA GLY A 258 -4.27 -4.87 8.05
C GLY A 258 -3.15 -4.11 7.33
N HIS A 259 -3.38 -2.82 7.06
CA HIS A 259 -2.45 -1.95 6.34
C HIS A 259 -2.02 -0.74 7.18
N LEU A 260 -0.75 -0.38 7.00
CA LEU A 260 -0.01 0.64 7.74
C LEU A 260 0.56 1.70 6.77
N PRO A 261 -0.24 2.65 6.27
CA PRO A 261 0.26 3.79 5.52
C PRO A 261 1.00 4.73 6.47
N ALA A 262 2.25 4.99 6.13
CA ALA A 262 3.04 6.07 6.70
C ALA A 262 3.01 7.27 5.76
N VAL A 263 2.99 8.46 6.36
CA VAL A 263 3.30 9.69 5.62
C VAL A 263 4.59 10.24 6.19
N ALA A 264 5.56 10.47 5.31
CA ALA A 264 6.82 11.08 5.65
C ALA A 264 7.09 12.29 4.75
N LYS A 265 8.04 13.12 5.13
CA LYS A 265 8.44 14.32 4.40
C LYS A 265 9.92 14.27 4.10
N ARG A 266 10.31 14.69 2.89
CA ARG A 266 11.72 15.00 2.60
C ARG A 266 12.10 16.26 3.38
N LEU A 267 13.10 16.15 4.25
CA LEU A 267 13.69 17.32 4.90
C LEU A 267 14.42 18.20 3.87
N ASN A 268 14.47 19.50 4.14
CA ASN A 268 15.18 20.48 3.32
C ASN A 268 16.67 20.16 3.22
#